data_AF-A0A0C2DDR6-F1
#
_entry.id   AF-A0A0C2DDR6-F1
#
_cell.length_a   1.000
_cell.length_b   1.000
_cell.length_c   1.000
_cell.angle_alpha   90.00
_cell.angle_beta   90.00
_cell.angle_gamma   90.00
#
_symmetry.space_group_name_H-M   'P 1'
#
loop_
_entity.id
_entity.type
_entity.pdbx_description
1 polymer ?
#
loop_
_entity_poly.entity_id
_entity_poly.type
_entity_poly.pdbx_seq_one_letter_code
_entity_poly.pdbx_strand_id
1 'polypeptide(L)'
;MKKYCYAAARRVCTLLAQRRLQHAGHILRMPQHRIPRGAMSWIPPASKRPGGRPRNTWRRMFANDLKPMDISREQGEALARDRQQWREFVARWAQQHRRN
;
A
#
# COMPACT_ATOMS: atom_id res chain seq x y z
N MET A 1 15.02 -7.03 -14.82
CA MET A 1 13.73 -6.88 -14.10
C MET A 1 12.60 -7.08 -15.10
N LYS A 2 11.90 -8.22 -15.04
CA LYS A 2 10.85 -8.54 -16.02
C LYS A 2 9.62 -7.66 -15.79
N LYS A 3 9.40 -6.71 -16.70
CA LYS A 3 8.17 -5.93 -16.82
C LYS A 3 7.09 -6.88 -17.34
N TYR A 4 6.31 -7.50 -16.46
CA TYR A 4 5.14 -8.26 -16.87
C TYR A 4 4.02 -7.26 -17.20
N CYS A 5 4.01 -6.78 -18.44
CA CYS A 5 2.91 -6.04 -19.04
C CYS A 5 1.92 -7.04 -19.67
N TYR A 6 0.94 -7.50 -18.89
CA TYR A 6 -0.30 -8.07 -19.45
C TYR A 6 -1.44 -7.13 -19.06
N ALA A 7 -2.22 -6.64 -20.03
CA ALA A 7 -3.31 -5.69 -19.78
C ALA A 7 -4.35 -6.21 -18.76
N ALA A 8 -4.63 -7.53 -18.77
CA ALA A 8 -5.47 -8.19 -17.78
C ALA A 8 -4.81 -8.24 -16.38
N ALA A 9 -3.50 -8.50 -16.31
CA ALA A 9 -2.74 -8.44 -15.06
C ALA A 9 -2.68 -7.02 -14.49
N ARG A 10 -2.72 -5.99 -15.36
CA ARG A 10 -2.82 -4.58 -14.96
C ARG A 10 -4.12 -4.30 -14.20
N ARG A 11 -5.27 -4.79 -14.68
CA ARG A 11 -6.57 -4.63 -13.99
C ARG A 11 -6.63 -5.35 -12.64
N VAL A 12 -6.08 -6.55 -12.54
CA VAL A 12 -6.03 -7.28 -11.25
C VAL A 12 -5.09 -6.58 -10.26
N CYS A 13 -3.91 -6.13 -10.72
CA CYS A 13 -2.96 -5.41 -9.88
C CYS A 13 -3.54 -4.10 -9.33
N THR A 14 -4.32 -3.34 -10.11
CA THR A 14 -4.95 -2.10 -9.65
C THR A 14 -6.06 -2.37 -8.62
N LEU A 15 -6.89 -3.39 -8.82
CA LEU A 15 -7.89 -3.81 -7.83
C LEU A 15 -7.23 -4.24 -6.52
N LEU A 16 -6.15 -5.02 -6.59
CA LEU A 16 -5.39 -5.46 -5.41
C LEU A 16 -4.76 -4.26 -4.69
N ALA A 17 -4.20 -3.29 -5.41
CA ALA A 17 -3.66 -2.07 -4.81
C ALA A 17 -4.76 -1.22 -4.15
N GLN A 18 -5.92 -1.05 -4.79
CA GLN A 18 -7.06 -0.37 -4.18
C GLN A 18 -7.48 -1.04 -2.86
N ARG A 19 -7.62 -2.36 -2.86
CA ARG A 19 -7.99 -3.14 -1.65
C ARG A 19 -6.93 -3.01 -0.56
N ARG A 20 -5.64 -3.04 -0.92
CA ARG A 20 -4.53 -2.80 0.02
C ARG A 20 -4.59 -1.41 0.62
N LEU A 21 -4.87 -0.36 -0.16
CA LEU A 21 -5.02 1.00 0.35
C LEU A 21 -6.23 1.13 1.31
N GLN A 22 -7.37 0.51 0.97
CA GLN A 22 -8.53 0.47 1.88
C GLN A 22 -8.17 -0.19 3.22
N HIS A 23 -7.50 -1.34 3.17
CA HIS A 23 -7.08 -2.08 4.35
C HIS A 23 -5.99 -1.34 5.15
N ALA A 24 -5.05 -0.70 4.46
CA ALA A 24 -3.99 0.09 5.06
C ALA A 24 -4.56 1.22 5.92
N GLY A 25 -5.57 1.96 5.43
CA GLY A 25 -6.22 2.99 6.23
C GLY A 25 -6.84 2.45 7.53
N HIS A 26 -7.39 1.23 7.50
CA HIS A 26 -7.90 0.60 8.71
C HIS A 26 -6.78 0.26 9.70
N ILE A 27 -5.69 -0.37 9.24
CA ILE A 27 -4.50 -0.66 10.06
C ILE A 27 -3.91 0.62 10.63
N LEU A 28 -3.85 1.68 9.83
CA LEU A 28 -3.23 2.94 10.22
C LEU A 28 -3.99 3.69 11.32
N ARG A 29 -5.30 3.42 11.46
CA ARG A 29 -6.14 3.94 12.55
C ARG A 29 -6.20 3.03 13.76
N MET A 30 -5.60 1.84 13.72
CA MET A 30 -5.52 0.96 14.89
C MET A 30 -4.60 1.56 15.96
N PRO A 31 -4.88 1.31 17.25
CA PRO A 31 -3.96 1.63 18.34
C PRO A 31 -2.58 1.00 18.14
N GLN A 32 -1.53 1.68 18.62
CA GLN A 32 -0.13 1.30 18.39
C GLN A 32 0.23 -0.10 18.94
N HIS A 33 -0.44 -0.56 20.00
CA HIS A 33 -0.20 -1.88 20.59
C HIS A 33 -0.71 -3.05 19.73
N ARG A 34 -1.50 -2.79 18.67
CA ARG A 34 -2.03 -3.85 17.81
C ARG A 34 -0.95 -4.37 16.87
N ILE A 35 -0.86 -5.70 16.74
CA ILE A 35 0.12 -6.38 15.87
C ILE A 35 0.12 -5.85 14.42
N PRO A 36 -1.03 -5.65 13.74
CA PRO A 36 -1.04 -5.14 12.37
C PRO A 36 -0.44 -3.74 12.24
N ARG A 37 -0.64 -2.89 13.25
CA ARG A 37 -0.07 -1.53 13.30
C ARG A 37 1.45 -1.59 13.43
N GLY A 38 1.97 -2.48 14.27
CA GLY A 38 3.41 -2.76 14.37
C GLY A 38 4.02 -3.29 13.06
N ALA A 39 3.28 -4.12 12.32
CA ALA A 39 3.73 -4.66 11.03
C ALA A 39 3.89 -3.57 9.94
N MET A 40 3.10 -2.48 10.00
CA MET A 40 3.24 -1.32 9.10
C MET A 40 4.53 -0.53 9.35
N SER A 41 4.96 -0.42 10.61
CA SER A 41 6.20 0.26 11.00
C SER A 41 7.45 -0.62 10.91
N TRP A 42 7.29 -1.94 10.78
CA TRP A 42 8.42 -2.86 10.83
C TRP A 42 9.38 -2.69 9.65
N ILE A 43 10.63 -2.37 9.98
CA ILE A 43 11.74 -2.31 9.04
C ILE A 43 12.48 -3.65 9.13
N PRO A 44 12.60 -4.39 8.02
CA PRO A 44 13.33 -5.65 8.06
C PRO A 44 14.82 -5.41 8.27
N PRO A 45 15.53 -6.34 8.92
CA PRO A 45 16.99 -6.29 9.02
C PRO A 45 17.64 -6.21 7.63
N ALA A 46 18.78 -5.52 7.55
CA ALA A 46 19.52 -5.31 6.30
C ALA A 46 20.05 -6.62 5.68
N SER A 47 20.05 -7.73 6.43
CA SER A 47 20.46 -9.05 5.97
C SER A 47 19.62 -9.56 4.80
N LYS A 48 20.27 -10.26 3.87
CA LYS A 48 19.62 -10.98 2.76
C LYS A 48 18.52 -11.90 3.30
N ARG A 49 17.30 -11.74 2.81
CA ARG A 49 16.19 -12.62 3.20
C ARG A 49 16.43 -14.05 2.72
N PRO A 50 16.07 -15.07 3.51
CA PRO A 50 16.07 -16.45 3.05
C PRO A 50 15.24 -16.60 1.76
N GLY A 51 15.70 -17.49 0.87
CA GLY A 51 14.92 -17.86 -0.32
C GLY A 51 13.54 -18.39 0.08
N GLY A 52 12.50 -18.07 -0.71
CA GLY A 52 11.13 -18.51 -0.46
C GLY A 52 10.21 -17.51 0.26
N ARG A 53 10.75 -16.56 1.04
CA ARG A 53 9.91 -15.51 1.65
C ARG A 53 9.57 -14.41 0.62
N PRO A 54 8.33 -13.87 0.61
CA PRO A 54 8.01 -12.71 -0.21
C PRO A 54 9.01 -11.56 -0.02
N ARG A 55 9.57 -11.08 -1.14
CA ARG A 55 10.58 -10.00 -1.14
C ARG A 55 9.99 -8.67 -0.70
N ASN A 56 8.69 -8.46 -0.92
CA ASN A 56 7.98 -7.24 -0.52
C ASN A 56 7.40 -7.38 0.89
N THR A 57 7.60 -6.38 1.75
CA THR A 57 6.85 -6.22 3.01
C THR A 57 5.57 -5.46 2.79
N TRP A 58 4.63 -5.57 3.72
CA TRP A 58 3.47 -4.68 3.81
C TRP A 58 3.86 -3.21 3.72
N ARG A 59 4.84 -2.76 4.51
CA ARG A 59 5.41 -1.40 4.43
C ARG A 59 5.84 -1.00 3.02
N ARG A 60 6.55 -1.87 2.29
CA ARG A 60 7.04 -1.58 0.92
C ARG A 60 5.92 -1.62 -0.12
N MET A 61 4.97 -2.56 0.03
CA MET A 61 3.79 -2.62 -0.84
C MET A 61 2.94 -1.37 -0.69
N PHE A 62 2.70 -0.93 0.54
CA PHE A 62 1.95 0.29 0.82
C PHE A 62 2.62 1.52 0.19
N ALA A 63 3.92 1.71 0.40
CA ALA A 63 4.65 2.81 -0.24
C ALA A 63 4.60 2.75 -1.78
N ASN A 64 4.67 1.55 -2.36
CA ASN A 64 4.54 1.37 -3.81
C ASN A 64 3.13 1.70 -4.32
N ASP A 65 2.09 1.42 -3.54
CA ASP A 65 0.70 1.72 -3.90
C ASP A 65 0.41 3.24 -3.83
N LEU A 66 1.13 3.98 -2.97
CA LEU A 66 1.08 5.45 -2.87
C LEU A 66 1.88 6.18 -3.95
N LYS A 67 2.97 5.56 -4.43
CA LYS A 67 3.89 6.15 -5.41
C LYS A 67 3.23 6.77 -6.66
N PRO A 68 2.17 6.19 -7.26
CA PRO A 68 1.51 6.79 -8.42
C PRO A 68 0.85 8.15 -8.16
N MET A 69 0.60 8.48 -6.89
CA MET A 69 0.04 9.75 -6.44
C MET A 69 1.11 10.73 -5.95
N ASP A 70 2.39 10.35 -6.05
CA ASP A 70 3.52 11.13 -5.51
C ASP A 70 3.42 11.42 -4.01
N ILE A 71 2.79 10.52 -3.26
CA ILE A 71 2.61 10.63 -1.81
C ILE A 71 3.66 9.80 -1.10
N SER A 72 4.39 10.44 -0.18
CA SER A 72 5.30 9.73 0.71
C SER A 72 4.51 8.84 1.69
N ARG A 73 5.16 7.83 2.26
CA ARG A 73 4.51 6.97 3.25
C ARG A 73 4.00 7.79 4.43
N GLU A 74 4.81 8.72 4.93
CA GLU A 74 4.53 9.56 6.08
C GLU A 74 3.31 10.45 5.83
N GLN A 75 3.21 11.03 4.62
CA GLN A 75 2.03 11.78 4.19
C GLN A 75 0.79 10.88 4.09
N GLY A 76 0.94 9.66 3.55
CA GLY A 76 -0.15 8.68 3.50
C GLY A 76 -0.62 8.24 4.90
N GLU A 77 0.29 8.10 5.86
CA GLU A 77 -0.03 7.81 7.26
C GLU A 77 -0.77 8.96 7.94
N ALA A 78 -0.37 10.20 7.67
CA ALA A 78 -1.08 11.38 8.16
C ALA A 78 -2.49 11.47 7.57
N LEU A 79 -2.61 11.31 6.25
CA LEU A 79 -3.89 11.32 5.53
C LEU A 79 -4.85 10.22 6.01
N ALA A 80 -4.32 9.04 6.35
CA ALA A 80 -5.13 7.92 6.82
C ALA A 80 -5.77 8.12 8.20
N ARG A 81 -5.28 9.09 9.00
CA ARG A 81 -5.86 9.41 10.31
C ARG A 81 -7.30 9.85 10.19
N ASP A 82 -7.59 10.69 9.19
CA ASP A 82 -8.95 11.07 8.85
C ASP A 82 -9.59 9.98 7.97
N ARG A 83 -10.73 9.45 8.42
CA ARG A 83 -11.42 8.37 7.71
C ARG A 83 -12.03 8.84 6.40
N GLN A 84 -12.57 10.05 6.35
CA GLN A 84 -13.22 10.61 5.18
C GLN A 84 -12.18 10.98 4.12
N GLN A 85 -11.14 11.72 4.49
CA GLN A 85 -10.05 12.09 3.58
C GLN A 85 -9.38 10.84 2.99
N TRP A 86 -9.19 9.79 3.79
CA TRP A 86 -8.66 8.52 3.27
C TRP A 86 -9.58 7.86 2.24
N ARG A 87 -10.91 7.86 2.47
CA ARG A 87 -11.87 7.27 1.51
C ARG A 87 -11.88 8.05 0.20
N GLU A 88 -11.88 9.38 0.28
CA GLU A 88 -11.83 10.26 -0.88
C GLU A 88 -10.52 10.06 -1.67
N PHE A 89 -9.39 9.98 -0.97
CA PHE A 89 -8.10 9.66 -1.57
C PHE A 89 -8.13 8.32 -2.32
N VAL A 90 -8.60 7.24 -1.68
CA VAL A 90 -8.67 5.92 -2.32
C VAL A 90 -9.63 5.91 -3.52
N ALA A 91 -10.72 6.69 -3.45
CA ALA A 91 -11.63 6.85 -4.58
C ALA A 91 -10.95 7.57 -5.76
N ARG A 92 -10.24 8.67 -5.49
CA ARG A 92 -9.44 9.39 -6.50
C ARG A 92 -8.36 8.49 -7.11
N TRP A 93 -7.66 7.72 -6.28
CA TRP A 93 -6.70 6.71 -6.71
C TRP A 93 -7.32 5.69 -7.67
N ALA A 94 -8.48 5.14 -7.31
CA ALA A 94 -9.17 4.18 -8.17
C ALA A 94 -9.63 4.80 -9.51
N GLN A 95 -10.05 6.07 -9.51
CA GLN A 95 -10.46 6.78 -10.73
C GLN A 95 -9.28 7.00 -11.69
N GLN A 96 -8.13 7.45 -11.17
CA GLN A 96 -6.91 7.65 -11.98
C GLN A 96 -6.42 6.33 -12.59
N HIS A 97 -6.52 5.23 -11.85
CA HIS A 97 -6.03 3.91 -12.29
C HIS A 97 -7.08 3.04 -13.02
N ARG A 98 -8.32 3.51 -13.16
CA ARG A 98 -9.34 2.92 -14.05
C ARG A 98 -9.25 3.41 -15.49
N ARG A 99 -8.67 4.60 -15.70
CA ARG A 99 -8.61 5.30 -17.00
C ARG A 99 -7.41 4.91 -17.88
N ASN A 100 -6.51 4.06 -17.38
CA ASN A 100 -5.34 3.50 -18.07
C ASN A 100 -5.42 1.98 -18.16
#